data_AF-A0ABC9IQ02-F1
#
_entry.id   AF-A0ABC9IQ02-F1
#
_cell.length_a   1.000
_cell.length_b   1.000
_cell.length_c   1.000
_cell.angle_alpha   90.00
_cell.angle_beta   90.00
_cell.angle_gamma   90.00
#
_symmetry.space_group_name_H-M   'P 1'
#
loop_
_entity.id
_entity.type
_entity.pdbx_description
1 polymer ?
#
loop_
_entity_poly.entity_id
_entity_poly.type
_entity_poly.pdbx_seq_one_letter_code
_entity_poly.pdbx_strand_id
1 'polypeptide(L)'
;MKTEHVMTLEQAQGGFAPAAAPLAASAIITDEQGIHAGQTTIPSQGDALPAYVAKPADHNGPFPIVLVVQEIFGVHEHIQDLCRRLAKQGYLAIAPELYFRQGDANDYTDIGELFQQLVTKVPDRQVLSDLDHAAHWAIRHGGDAGKLAITGFCWGGRITWLYAAHNPQLKAAVAWYGKLVGEKTLNSPKHPVDVATHLSTPVLGLYGGQDSGIPLETVETMRQAIRAANAEAEIVVYPGVGHAFNADYRPSYNAEAAEDGWQRMLAWFAQHGVK
;
A
#
# COMPACT_ATOMS: atom_id res chain seq x y z
N MET A 1 -3.36 22.22 29.49
CA MET A 1 -2.25 21.25 29.33
C MET A 1 -2.66 20.24 28.28
N LYS A 2 -2.14 20.35 27.05
CA LYS A 2 -2.29 19.29 26.05
C LYS A 2 -1.19 18.28 26.35
N THR A 3 -1.56 17.07 26.75
CA THR A 3 -0.63 15.96 26.89
C THR A 3 -0.09 15.66 25.49
N GLU A 4 1.17 15.97 25.24
CA GLU A 4 1.87 15.45 24.05
C GLU A 4 1.87 13.93 24.19
N HIS A 5 1.04 13.25 23.40
CA HIS A 5 1.17 11.81 23.24
C HIS A 5 2.44 11.58 22.43
N VAL A 6 3.55 11.39 23.15
CA VAL A 6 4.78 10.88 22.57
C VAL A 6 4.45 9.51 21.99
N MET A 7 4.59 9.40 20.67
CA MET A 7 4.39 8.16 19.93
C MET A 7 5.50 7.19 20.36
N THR A 8 5.16 6.19 21.17
CA THR A 8 6.10 5.13 21.55
C THR A 8 6.23 4.18 20.37
N LEU A 9 7.37 4.22 19.69
CA LEU A 9 7.73 3.23 18.67
C LEU A 9 8.63 2.18 19.30
N GLU A 10 8.30 0.91 19.08
CA GLU A 10 9.19 -0.21 19.40
C GLU A 10 10.12 -0.48 18.21
N GLN A 11 11.39 -0.82 18.49
CA GLN A 11 12.33 -1.20 17.43
C GLN A 11 11.77 -2.40 16.65
N ALA A 12 11.62 -2.26 15.34
CA ALA A 12 11.15 -3.35 14.51
C ALA A 12 12.24 -4.41 14.34
N GLN A 13 11.96 -5.64 14.77
CA GLN A 13 12.72 -6.82 14.37
C GLN A 13 12.02 -7.44 13.16
N GLY A 14 12.17 -6.81 11.98
CA GLY A 14 11.53 -7.25 10.75
C GLY A 14 12.42 -8.17 9.91
N GLY A 15 11.83 -9.20 9.31
CA GLY A 15 12.46 -10.05 8.30
C GLY A 15 11.54 -10.21 7.09
N PHE A 16 12.04 -10.82 6.01
CA PHE A 16 11.19 -11.20 4.89
C PHE A 16 10.34 -12.42 5.25
N ALA A 17 9.04 -12.38 4.92
CA ALA A 17 8.15 -13.51 5.10
C ALA A 17 8.68 -14.80 4.42
N PRO A 18 8.54 -15.99 5.04
CA PRO A 18 9.12 -17.23 4.51
C PRO A 18 8.60 -17.61 3.11
N ALA A 19 7.31 -17.43 2.83
CA ALA A 19 6.71 -17.68 1.51
C ALA A 19 7.25 -16.78 0.39
N ALA A 20 8.01 -15.73 0.72
CA ALA A 20 8.60 -14.83 -0.24
C ALA A 20 10.00 -15.28 -0.74
N ALA A 21 10.54 -16.36 -0.16
CA ALA A 21 11.82 -16.95 -0.52
C ALA A 21 11.80 -17.68 -1.89
N PRO A 22 12.95 -17.81 -2.58
CA PRO A 22 14.27 -17.28 -2.20
C PRO A 22 14.37 -15.76 -2.42
N LEU A 23 15.17 -15.11 -1.58
CA LEU A 23 15.45 -13.68 -1.68
C LEU A 23 16.53 -13.41 -2.73
N ALA A 24 16.35 -12.35 -3.51
CA ALA A 24 17.33 -11.86 -4.48
C ALA A 24 18.39 -10.98 -3.81
N ALA A 25 19.61 -11.02 -4.36
CA ALA A 25 20.70 -10.16 -3.90
C ALA A 25 20.48 -8.65 -4.18
N SER A 26 19.43 -8.32 -4.94
CA SER A 26 19.02 -6.95 -5.25
C SER A 26 18.22 -6.28 -4.13
N ALA A 27 17.96 -6.97 -3.01
CA ALA A 27 17.20 -6.43 -1.89
C ALA A 27 17.81 -5.10 -1.40
N ILE A 28 16.95 -4.09 -1.28
CA ILE A 28 17.32 -2.75 -0.81
C ILE A 28 16.96 -2.65 0.67
N ILE A 29 17.90 -2.15 1.48
CA ILE A 29 17.67 -1.85 2.90
C ILE A 29 18.02 -0.39 3.13
N THR A 30 16.99 0.41 3.37
CA THR A 30 17.04 1.82 3.70
C THR A 30 17.33 2.00 5.19
N ASP A 31 18.40 2.71 5.52
CA ASP A 31 18.77 3.00 6.91
C ASP A 31 17.78 3.94 7.61
N GLU A 32 17.85 3.97 8.93
CA GLU A 32 16.99 4.81 9.78
C GLU A 32 17.60 6.20 10.10
N GLN A 33 18.72 6.59 9.48
CA GLN A 33 19.36 7.88 9.76
C GLN A 33 18.45 9.06 9.37
N GLY A 34 18.12 9.94 10.30
CA GLY A 34 17.24 11.09 10.02
C GLY A 34 15.75 10.75 9.92
N ILE A 35 15.36 9.52 10.27
CA ILE A 35 13.95 9.13 10.43
C ILE A 35 13.70 8.48 11.80
N HIS A 36 12.45 8.52 12.25
CA HIS A 36 11.95 7.69 13.33
C HIS A 36 11.06 6.61 12.73
N ALA A 37 11.45 5.34 12.90
CA ALA A 37 10.69 4.21 12.41
C ALA A 37 10.55 3.12 13.48
N GLY A 38 9.48 2.32 13.38
CA GLY A 38 9.22 1.25 14.32
C GLY A 38 7.78 0.76 14.30
N GLN A 39 7.47 -0.15 15.22
CA GLN A 39 6.14 -0.73 15.37
C GLN A 39 5.28 0.10 16.34
N THR A 40 3.98 0.12 16.08
CA THR A 40 2.93 0.69 16.94
C THR A 40 1.67 -0.16 16.86
N THR A 41 0.69 0.15 17.71
CA THR A 41 -0.67 -0.38 17.62
C THR A 41 -1.66 0.75 17.33
N ILE A 42 -2.67 0.46 16.52
CA ILE A 42 -3.72 1.36 16.10
C ILE A 42 -5.05 0.81 16.61
N PRO A 43 -5.83 1.56 17.41
CA PRO A 43 -7.18 1.14 17.76
C PRO A 43 -8.05 1.05 16.52
N SER A 44 -8.52 -0.16 16.18
CA SER A 44 -9.38 -0.41 15.01
C SER A 44 -10.52 -1.36 15.34
N GLN A 45 -11.76 -0.86 15.24
CA GLN A 45 -12.98 -1.66 15.45
C GLN A 45 -13.05 -2.43 16.79
N GLY A 46 -12.37 -1.95 17.84
CA GLY A 46 -12.31 -2.60 19.15
C GLY A 46 -11.07 -3.46 19.38
N ASP A 47 -10.25 -3.67 18.35
CA ASP A 47 -8.99 -4.42 18.41
C ASP A 47 -7.77 -3.48 18.32
N ALA A 48 -6.59 -4.02 18.62
CA ALA A 48 -5.31 -3.34 18.48
C ALA A 48 -4.60 -3.80 17.19
N LEU A 49 -4.84 -3.09 16.09
CA LEU A 49 -4.23 -3.34 14.77
C LEU A 49 -2.72 -3.02 14.83
N PRO A 50 -1.82 -4.00 14.65
CA PRO A 50 -0.39 -3.72 14.53
C PRO A 50 -0.11 -2.89 13.28
N ALA A 51 0.89 -2.00 13.36
CA ALA A 51 1.35 -1.24 12.20
C ALA A 51 2.84 -0.91 12.30
N TYR A 52 3.51 -0.84 11.15
CA TYR A 52 4.82 -0.21 11.03
C TYR A 52 4.65 1.26 10.63
N VAL A 53 5.44 2.13 11.23
CA VAL A 53 5.40 3.58 10.98
C VAL A 53 6.81 4.09 10.75
N ALA A 54 6.97 4.99 9.79
CA ALA A 54 8.21 5.73 9.58
C ALA A 54 7.90 7.21 9.28
N LYS A 55 8.69 8.13 9.84
CA LYS A 55 8.55 9.58 9.61
C LYS A 55 9.91 10.31 9.74
N PRO A 56 10.09 11.51 9.16
CA PRO A 56 11.29 12.33 9.40
C PRO A 56 11.53 12.61 10.89
N ALA A 57 12.80 12.61 11.32
CA ALA A 57 13.18 12.90 12.70
C ALA A 57 13.30 14.41 13.00
N ASP A 58 13.59 15.21 11.98
CA ASP A 58 14.05 16.59 12.17
C ASP A 58 12.92 17.61 12.37
N HIS A 59 11.65 17.20 12.29
CA HIS A 59 10.51 18.08 12.54
C HIS A 59 9.32 17.35 13.17
N ASN A 60 8.39 18.11 13.77
CA ASN A 60 7.26 17.58 14.54
C ASN A 60 5.92 17.59 13.76
N GLY A 61 5.96 17.74 12.44
CA GLY A 61 4.78 17.78 11.57
C GLY A 61 4.04 19.15 11.53
N PRO A 62 2.80 19.19 10.99
CA PRO A 62 2.07 18.03 10.46
C PRO A 62 2.68 17.52 9.13
N PHE A 63 2.87 16.21 9.00
CA PHE A 63 3.46 15.56 7.84
C PHE A 63 2.39 15.17 6.81
N PRO A 64 2.66 15.22 5.49
CA PRO A 64 1.84 14.49 4.53
C PRO A 64 1.83 12.99 4.86
N ILE A 65 0.66 12.37 4.84
CA ILE A 65 0.44 10.98 5.27
C ILE A 65 0.41 10.08 4.03
N VAL A 66 1.12 8.96 4.08
CA VAL A 66 0.99 7.88 3.07
C VAL A 66 0.66 6.57 3.78
N LEU A 67 -0.54 6.05 3.54
CA LEU A 67 -0.86 4.67 3.89
C LEU A 67 -0.17 3.73 2.88
N VAL A 68 0.54 2.72 3.37
CA VAL A 68 1.27 1.75 2.55
C VAL A 68 0.61 0.38 2.72
N VAL A 69 -0.04 -0.11 1.67
CA VAL A 69 -0.78 -1.37 1.72
C VAL A 69 0.09 -2.54 1.28
N GLN A 70 0.18 -3.53 2.16
CA GLN A 70 0.96 -4.76 2.00
C GLN A 70 0.63 -5.56 0.73
N GLU A 71 1.58 -6.41 0.34
CA GLU A 71 1.30 -7.55 -0.54
C GLU A 71 0.64 -8.69 0.27
N ILE A 72 0.61 -9.90 -0.27
CA ILE A 72 0.09 -11.07 0.47
C ILE A 72 0.97 -11.50 1.65
N PHE A 73 2.18 -10.96 1.76
CA PHE A 73 3.21 -11.38 2.71
C PHE A 73 3.18 -10.67 4.07
N GLY A 74 2.14 -9.87 4.36
CA GLY A 74 2.14 -9.06 5.58
C GLY A 74 2.98 -7.80 5.46
N VAL A 75 3.15 -7.11 6.58
CA VAL A 75 4.08 -5.98 6.76
C VAL A 75 5.50 -6.52 7.02
N HIS A 76 5.98 -7.34 6.10
CA HIS A 76 7.35 -7.87 6.13
C HIS A 76 8.39 -6.81 5.70
N GLU A 77 9.67 -7.17 5.71
CA GLU A 77 10.79 -6.22 5.53
C GLU A 77 10.67 -5.29 4.31
N HIS A 78 10.23 -5.77 3.14
CA HIS A 78 10.07 -4.89 1.96
C HIS A 78 9.04 -3.77 2.20
N ILE A 79 7.89 -4.07 2.82
CA ILE A 79 6.86 -3.06 3.10
C ILE A 79 7.36 -2.06 4.16
N GLN A 80 8.11 -2.54 5.15
CA GLN A 80 8.76 -1.67 6.13
C GLN A 80 9.81 -0.76 5.46
N ASP A 81 10.59 -1.29 4.53
CA ASP A 81 11.56 -0.52 3.75
C ASP A 81 10.91 0.58 2.91
N LEU A 82 9.80 0.27 2.24
CA LEU A 82 9.05 1.27 1.47
C LEU A 82 8.52 2.39 2.37
N CYS A 83 8.13 2.09 3.61
CA CYS A 83 7.78 3.11 4.59
C CYS A 83 8.99 3.99 4.94
N ARG A 84 10.17 3.39 5.19
CA ARG A 84 11.40 4.15 5.45
C ARG A 84 11.79 5.01 4.24
N ARG A 85 11.67 4.50 3.01
CA ARG A 85 11.91 5.26 1.77
C ARG A 85 10.99 6.46 1.66
N LEU A 86 9.69 6.31 1.96
CA LEU A 86 8.74 7.43 2.00
C LEU A 86 9.07 8.43 3.12
N ALA A 87 9.48 7.96 4.30
CA ALA A 87 9.90 8.84 5.38
C ALA A 87 11.11 9.70 5.00
N LYS A 88 12.08 9.13 4.26
CA LYS A 88 13.21 9.88 3.69
C LYS A 88 12.79 10.94 2.68
N GLN A 89 11.58 10.84 2.12
CA GLN A 89 10.98 11.84 1.21
C GLN A 89 10.09 12.87 1.94
N GLY A 90 10.00 12.81 3.28
CA GLY A 90 9.23 13.78 4.08
C GLY A 90 7.84 13.31 4.53
N TYR A 91 7.45 12.06 4.24
CA TYR A 91 6.12 11.55 4.56
C TYR A 91 6.05 10.87 5.94
N LEU A 92 4.88 10.94 6.58
CA LEU A 92 4.48 9.98 7.60
C LEU A 92 3.91 8.75 6.90
N ALA A 93 4.71 7.70 6.79
CA ALA A 93 4.33 6.44 6.16
C ALA A 93 3.84 5.44 7.20
N ILE A 94 2.71 4.77 6.93
CA ILE A 94 2.08 3.82 7.84
C ILE A 94 1.65 2.57 7.08
N ALA A 95 2.16 1.41 7.48
CA ALA A 95 1.76 0.11 6.97
C ALA A 95 1.02 -0.69 8.06
N PRO A 96 -0.33 -0.72 8.05
CA PRO A 96 -1.10 -1.55 8.97
C PRO A 96 -1.01 -3.03 8.58
N GLU A 97 -0.94 -3.93 9.57
CA GLU A 97 -0.96 -5.39 9.37
C GLU A 97 -2.40 -5.87 9.19
N LEU A 98 -2.89 -5.82 7.96
CA LEU A 98 -4.32 -5.95 7.64
C LEU A 98 -4.86 -7.39 7.81
N TYR A 99 -3.97 -8.36 8.03
CA TYR A 99 -4.34 -9.77 8.21
C TYR A 99 -4.41 -10.20 9.67
N PHE A 100 -4.08 -9.31 10.62
CA PHE A 100 -3.87 -9.66 12.03
C PHE A 100 -5.05 -10.38 12.71
N ARG A 101 -6.29 -10.21 12.22
CA ARG A 101 -7.47 -10.92 12.74
C ARG A 101 -7.62 -12.34 12.18
N GLN A 102 -7.09 -12.60 10.99
CA GLN A 102 -7.22 -13.87 10.28
C GLN A 102 -6.00 -14.79 10.47
N GLY A 103 -4.82 -14.24 10.73
CA GLY A 103 -3.58 -14.99 10.96
C GLY A 103 -2.32 -14.19 10.63
N ASP A 104 -1.16 -14.84 10.71
CA ASP A 104 0.13 -14.26 10.36
C ASP A 104 0.64 -14.83 9.04
N ALA A 105 1.01 -13.95 8.10
CA ALA A 105 1.59 -14.38 6.83
C ALA A 105 2.94 -15.11 7.00
N ASN A 106 3.64 -14.88 8.13
CA ASN A 106 4.90 -15.54 8.46
C ASN A 106 4.76 -17.02 8.82
N ASP A 107 3.53 -17.49 9.08
CA ASP A 107 3.27 -18.91 9.35
C ASP A 107 3.33 -19.77 8.08
N TYR A 108 3.44 -19.15 6.90
CA TYR A 108 3.38 -19.82 5.61
C TYR A 108 4.70 -19.77 4.84
N THR A 109 5.05 -20.89 4.22
CA THR A 109 6.22 -21.03 3.34
C THR A 109 5.85 -21.23 1.87
N ASP A 110 4.57 -21.50 1.57
CA ASP A 110 4.03 -21.63 0.22
C ASP A 110 3.02 -20.51 -0.09
N ILE A 111 3.13 -19.93 -1.29
CA ILE A 111 2.27 -18.82 -1.75
C ILE A 111 0.82 -19.29 -1.94
N GLY A 112 0.61 -20.49 -2.47
CA GLY A 112 -0.73 -21.03 -2.71
C GLY A 112 -1.48 -21.26 -1.40
N GLU A 113 -0.79 -21.85 -0.43
CA GLU A 113 -1.32 -22.09 0.91
C GLU A 113 -1.63 -20.78 1.64
N LEU A 114 -0.69 -19.83 1.66
CA LEU A 114 -0.89 -18.48 2.19
C LEU A 114 -2.13 -17.82 1.59
N PHE A 115 -2.28 -17.89 0.27
CA PHE A 115 -3.41 -17.28 -0.41
C PHE A 115 -4.75 -17.94 -0.01
N GLN A 116 -4.81 -19.27 -0.07
CA GLN A 116 -6.04 -20.02 0.20
C GLN A 116 -6.43 -20.00 1.68
N GLN A 117 -5.46 -20.04 2.59
CA GLN A 117 -5.73 -20.19 4.01
C GLN A 117 -5.79 -18.87 4.77
N LEU A 118 -5.17 -17.80 4.27
CA LEU A 118 -5.19 -16.48 4.91
C LEU A 118 -5.86 -15.43 4.03
N VAL A 119 -5.27 -15.10 2.87
CA VAL A 119 -5.66 -13.93 2.05
C VAL A 119 -7.14 -13.95 1.67
N THR A 120 -7.66 -15.09 1.21
CA THR A 120 -9.08 -15.19 0.79
C THR A 120 -10.09 -15.04 1.94
N LYS A 121 -9.65 -15.13 3.19
CA LYS A 121 -10.50 -14.99 4.38
C LYS A 121 -10.60 -13.55 4.88
N VAL A 122 -9.82 -12.63 4.33
CA VAL A 122 -9.75 -11.23 4.75
C VAL A 122 -10.81 -10.43 3.98
N PRO A 123 -11.87 -9.91 4.62
CA PRO A 123 -12.93 -9.20 3.92
C PRO A 123 -12.51 -7.79 3.50
N ASP A 124 -12.83 -7.38 2.28
CA ASP A 124 -12.53 -6.01 1.79
C ASP A 124 -13.08 -4.94 2.73
N ARG A 125 -14.30 -5.14 3.27
CA ARG A 125 -14.93 -4.18 4.20
C ARG A 125 -14.12 -4.00 5.47
N GLN A 126 -13.49 -5.06 5.99
CA GLN A 126 -12.61 -4.97 7.15
C GLN A 126 -11.40 -4.10 6.80
N VAL A 127 -10.75 -4.43 5.68
CA VAL A 127 -9.55 -3.72 5.21
C VAL A 127 -9.80 -2.23 5.02
N LEU A 128 -10.86 -1.85 4.32
CA LEU A 128 -11.19 -0.44 4.08
C LEU A 128 -11.45 0.30 5.41
N SER A 129 -12.10 -0.36 6.38
CA SER A 129 -12.32 0.22 7.70
C SER A 129 -11.04 0.32 8.52
N ASP A 130 -10.13 -0.66 8.46
CA ASP A 130 -8.85 -0.61 9.15
C ASP A 130 -7.97 0.53 8.60
N LEU A 131 -8.01 0.76 7.28
CA LEU A 131 -7.35 1.90 6.63
C LEU A 131 -7.92 3.25 7.09
N ASP A 132 -9.24 3.37 7.29
CA ASP A 132 -9.83 4.58 7.88
C ASP A 132 -9.32 4.80 9.31
N HIS A 133 -9.19 3.75 10.12
CA HIS A 133 -8.65 3.89 11.48
C HIS A 133 -7.16 4.25 11.46
N ALA A 134 -6.38 3.69 10.52
CA ALA A 134 -4.99 4.06 10.32
C ALA A 134 -4.83 5.53 9.90
N ALA A 135 -5.66 6.03 8.97
CA ALA A 135 -5.69 7.43 8.59
C ALA A 135 -6.04 8.35 9.78
N HIS A 136 -7.09 8.03 10.52
CA HIS A 136 -7.48 8.81 11.70
C HIS A 136 -6.41 8.79 12.81
N TRP A 137 -5.73 7.66 12.99
CA TRP A 137 -4.60 7.56 13.91
C TRP A 137 -3.45 8.45 13.45
N ALA A 138 -3.08 8.40 12.16
CA ALA A 138 -2.01 9.21 11.58
C ALA A 138 -2.20 10.70 11.85
N ILE A 139 -3.42 11.21 11.61
CA ILE A 139 -3.80 12.61 11.83
C ILE A 139 -3.59 13.01 13.30
N ARG A 140 -3.88 12.12 14.25
CA ARG A 140 -3.66 12.39 15.69
C ARG A 140 -2.21 12.28 16.13
N HIS A 141 -1.34 11.69 15.32
CA HIS A 141 0.06 11.39 15.65
C HIS A 141 1.05 12.13 14.73
N GLY A 142 0.66 13.33 14.30
CA GLY A 142 1.53 14.25 13.56
C GLY A 142 1.27 14.30 12.06
N GLY A 143 0.25 13.61 11.54
CA GLY A 143 -0.15 13.71 10.14
C GLY A 143 -1.06 14.90 9.83
N ASP A 144 -0.97 15.43 8.62
CA ASP A 144 -1.86 16.46 8.08
C ASP A 144 -3.09 15.81 7.43
N ALA A 145 -4.28 16.06 8.00
CA ALA A 145 -5.55 15.54 7.47
C ALA A 145 -5.86 16.03 6.05
N GLY A 146 -5.30 17.18 5.64
CA GLY A 146 -5.46 17.73 4.29
C GLY A 146 -4.57 17.05 3.25
N LYS A 147 -3.60 16.22 3.67
CA LYS A 147 -2.56 15.62 2.82
C LYS A 147 -2.48 14.11 3.01
N LEU A 148 -3.61 13.42 2.84
CA LEU A 148 -3.69 11.97 2.94
C LEU A 148 -3.55 11.33 1.55
N ALA A 149 -2.58 10.44 1.39
CA ALA A 149 -2.44 9.57 0.22
C ALA A 149 -2.35 8.10 0.62
N ILE A 150 -2.46 7.23 -0.38
CA ILE A 150 -2.30 5.79 -0.24
C ILE A 150 -1.48 5.24 -1.42
N THR A 151 -0.62 4.28 -1.13
CA THR A 151 0.02 3.43 -2.13
C THR A 151 -0.09 1.98 -1.72
N GLY A 152 -0.15 1.05 -2.67
CA GLY A 152 -0.27 -0.37 -2.36
C GLY A 152 0.24 -1.25 -3.48
N PHE A 153 0.73 -2.44 -3.11
CA PHE A 153 1.47 -3.33 -4.00
C PHE A 153 0.77 -4.69 -4.11
N CYS A 154 0.65 -5.23 -5.33
CA CYS A 154 0.00 -6.53 -5.59
C CYS A 154 -1.44 -6.57 -5.03
N TRP A 155 -1.69 -7.35 -3.97
CA TRP A 155 -2.96 -7.37 -3.24
C TRP A 155 -3.32 -5.96 -2.77
N GLY A 156 -2.37 -5.23 -2.20
CA GLY A 156 -2.53 -3.85 -1.78
C GLY A 156 -2.81 -2.89 -2.94
N GLY A 157 -2.32 -3.18 -4.14
CA GLY A 157 -2.64 -2.39 -5.33
C GLY A 157 -4.13 -2.45 -5.69
N ARG A 158 -4.75 -3.62 -5.54
CA ARG A 158 -6.22 -3.76 -5.68
C ARG A 158 -6.94 -2.97 -4.59
N ILE A 159 -6.49 -3.08 -3.33
CA ILE A 159 -7.09 -2.36 -2.20
C ILE A 159 -6.99 -0.85 -2.38
N THR A 160 -5.88 -0.33 -2.92
CA THR A 160 -5.70 1.10 -3.22
C THR A 160 -6.81 1.65 -4.13
N TRP A 161 -7.17 0.93 -5.20
CA TRP A 161 -8.31 1.31 -6.05
C TRP A 161 -9.64 1.33 -5.30
N LEU A 162 -9.89 0.33 -4.45
CA LEU A 162 -11.12 0.26 -3.65
C LEU A 162 -11.17 1.38 -2.61
N TYR A 163 -10.05 1.71 -1.98
CA TYR A 163 -9.95 2.76 -0.98
C TYR A 163 -10.14 4.16 -1.58
N ALA A 164 -9.65 4.39 -2.81
CA ALA A 164 -9.89 5.62 -3.57
C ALA A 164 -11.37 5.86 -3.93
N ALA A 165 -12.19 4.80 -3.95
CA ALA A 165 -13.63 4.89 -4.09
C ALA A 165 -14.39 4.94 -2.74
N HIS A 166 -13.68 4.75 -1.63
CA HIS A 166 -14.26 4.60 -0.28
C HIS A 166 -14.11 5.86 0.57
N ASN A 167 -12.90 6.41 0.65
CA ASN A 167 -12.61 7.52 1.56
C ASN A 167 -12.50 8.86 0.80
N PRO A 168 -13.50 9.78 0.91
CA PRO A 168 -13.50 11.05 0.20
C PRO A 168 -12.49 12.09 0.74
N GLN A 169 -11.79 11.81 1.85
CA GLN A 169 -10.74 12.69 2.36
C GLN A 169 -9.39 12.45 1.66
N LEU A 170 -9.24 11.30 1.00
CA LEU A 170 -8.03 10.91 0.30
C LEU A 170 -7.76 11.89 -0.87
N LYS A 171 -6.49 12.29 -1.03
CA LYS A 171 -6.05 13.27 -2.03
C LYS A 171 -5.41 12.64 -3.25
N ALA A 172 -4.73 11.51 -3.07
CA ALA A 172 -4.05 10.81 -4.13
C ALA A 172 -3.91 9.32 -3.81
N ALA A 173 -4.01 8.49 -4.83
CA ALA A 173 -3.80 7.05 -4.73
C ALA A 173 -2.83 6.57 -5.81
N VAL A 174 -1.91 5.66 -5.46
CA VAL A 174 -1.03 5.00 -6.43
C VAL A 174 -1.10 3.48 -6.26
N ALA A 175 -1.66 2.79 -7.25
CA ALA A 175 -1.86 1.35 -7.25
C ALA A 175 -0.79 0.65 -8.10
N TRP A 176 0.00 -0.21 -7.47
CA TRP A 176 1.04 -0.98 -8.15
C TRP A 176 0.55 -2.40 -8.44
N TYR A 177 0.45 -2.74 -9.73
CA TYR A 177 0.11 -4.08 -10.24
C TYR A 177 -1.00 -4.76 -9.44
N GLY A 178 -2.11 -4.05 -9.22
CA GLY A 178 -3.28 -4.53 -8.47
C GLY A 178 -4.34 -5.18 -9.36
N LYS A 179 -4.88 -6.34 -8.97
CA LYS A 179 -5.90 -7.05 -9.76
C LYS A 179 -7.13 -6.18 -10.05
N LEU A 180 -7.44 -5.97 -11.33
CA LEU A 180 -8.48 -5.05 -11.82
C LEU A 180 -9.84 -5.70 -12.01
N VAL A 181 -9.86 -6.97 -12.42
CA VAL A 181 -11.05 -7.78 -12.69
C VAL A 181 -10.85 -9.14 -12.01
N GLY A 182 -11.93 -9.75 -11.52
CA GLY A 182 -11.87 -11.07 -10.90
C GLY A 182 -13.24 -11.65 -10.58
N GLU A 183 -13.21 -12.88 -10.05
CA GLU A 183 -14.39 -13.52 -9.49
C GLU A 183 -14.78 -12.85 -8.16
N LYS A 184 -16.07 -12.54 -8.04
CA LYS A 184 -16.64 -11.91 -6.85
C LYS A 184 -16.95 -12.96 -5.81
N THR A 185 -16.56 -12.69 -4.57
CA THR A 185 -16.88 -13.54 -3.41
C THR A 185 -17.58 -12.71 -2.33
N LEU A 186 -18.03 -13.35 -1.25
CA LEU A 186 -18.57 -12.62 -0.09
C LEU A 186 -17.52 -11.71 0.56
N ASN A 187 -16.26 -12.14 0.58
CA ASN A 187 -15.15 -11.35 1.14
C ASN A 187 -14.62 -10.29 0.16
N SER A 188 -14.72 -10.55 -1.14
CA SER A 188 -14.29 -9.66 -2.22
C SER A 188 -15.42 -9.42 -3.24
N PRO A 189 -16.47 -8.68 -2.87
CA PRO A 189 -17.67 -8.58 -3.71
C PRO A 189 -17.53 -7.62 -4.90
N LYS A 190 -16.48 -6.79 -4.91
CA LYS A 190 -16.19 -5.81 -5.98
C LYS A 190 -14.72 -5.85 -6.38
N HIS A 191 -14.46 -5.50 -7.63
CA HIS A 191 -13.12 -5.24 -8.16
C HIS A 191 -12.99 -3.78 -8.62
N PRO A 192 -11.77 -3.29 -8.89
CA PRO A 192 -11.55 -1.91 -9.34
C PRO A 192 -12.47 -1.45 -10.47
N VAL A 193 -12.75 -2.32 -11.46
CA VAL A 193 -13.69 -2.01 -12.56
C VAL A 193 -15.11 -1.71 -12.08
N ASP A 194 -15.56 -2.30 -10.97
CA ASP A 194 -16.91 -2.12 -10.43
C ASP A 194 -17.07 -0.80 -9.65
N VAL A 195 -15.97 -0.18 -9.25
CA VAL A 195 -15.96 1.03 -8.42
C VAL A 195 -15.47 2.27 -9.16
N ALA A 196 -15.15 2.16 -10.46
CA ALA A 196 -14.67 3.29 -11.26
C ALA A 196 -15.61 4.52 -11.17
N THR A 197 -16.93 4.31 -11.16
CA THR A 197 -17.94 5.38 -11.02
C THR A 197 -18.02 6.00 -9.63
N HIS A 198 -17.37 5.40 -8.64
CA HIS A 198 -17.31 5.86 -7.26
C HIS A 198 -15.95 6.45 -6.90
N LEU A 199 -14.98 6.45 -7.82
CA LEU A 199 -13.68 7.06 -7.60
C LEU A 199 -13.86 8.57 -7.33
N SER A 200 -13.47 8.98 -6.13
CA SER A 200 -13.49 10.38 -5.68
C SER A 200 -12.10 10.96 -5.50
N THR A 201 -11.07 10.13 -5.71
CA THR A 201 -9.65 10.46 -5.55
C THR A 201 -8.92 10.23 -6.87
N PRO A 202 -7.99 11.11 -7.27
CA PRO A 202 -7.07 10.86 -8.37
C PRO A 202 -6.23 9.59 -8.18
N VAL A 203 -6.28 8.66 -9.15
CA VAL A 203 -5.54 7.38 -9.07
C VAL A 203 -4.52 7.21 -10.20
N LEU A 204 -3.28 6.91 -9.84
CA LEU A 204 -2.26 6.43 -10.77
C LEU A 204 -2.08 4.91 -10.63
N GLY A 205 -2.24 4.16 -11.72
CA GLY A 205 -1.94 2.74 -11.81
C GLY A 205 -0.58 2.51 -12.48
N LEU A 206 0.26 1.67 -11.87
CA LEU A 206 1.58 1.28 -12.39
C LEU A 206 1.61 -0.23 -12.63
N TYR A 207 1.56 -0.66 -13.90
CA TYR A 207 1.34 -2.05 -14.30
C TYR A 207 2.46 -2.60 -15.19
N GLY A 208 2.77 -3.89 -15.05
CA GLY A 208 3.71 -4.59 -15.93
C GLY A 208 3.02 -5.09 -17.19
N GLY A 209 3.63 -4.89 -18.36
CA GLY A 209 3.09 -5.34 -19.65
C GLY A 209 3.19 -6.85 -19.90
N GLN A 210 4.00 -7.57 -19.12
CA GLN A 210 4.15 -9.03 -19.14
C GLN A 210 3.61 -9.70 -17.87
N ASP A 211 2.78 -8.99 -17.12
CA ASP A 211 2.11 -9.55 -15.94
C ASP A 211 1.02 -10.55 -16.36
N SER A 212 1.30 -11.84 -16.17
CA SER A 212 0.34 -12.90 -16.50
C SER A 212 -0.84 -12.99 -15.52
N GLY A 213 -0.69 -12.47 -14.30
CA GLY A 213 -1.77 -12.38 -13.33
C GLY A 213 -2.74 -11.23 -13.60
N ILE A 214 -2.30 -10.24 -14.39
CA ILE A 214 -3.09 -9.07 -14.79
C ILE A 214 -2.93 -8.84 -16.29
N PRO A 215 -3.64 -9.62 -17.13
CA PRO A 215 -3.57 -9.47 -18.58
C PRO A 215 -3.94 -8.06 -19.03
N LEU A 216 -3.31 -7.57 -20.10
CA LEU A 216 -3.56 -6.22 -20.66
C LEU A 216 -5.03 -5.97 -21.05
N GLU A 217 -5.79 -7.03 -21.35
CA GLU A 217 -7.24 -6.94 -21.57
C GLU A 217 -7.99 -6.41 -20.33
N THR A 218 -7.57 -6.84 -19.13
CA THR A 218 -8.16 -6.36 -17.87
C THR A 218 -7.78 -4.90 -17.60
N VAL A 219 -6.57 -4.49 -18.00
CA VAL A 219 -6.13 -3.09 -17.98
C VAL A 219 -6.98 -2.24 -18.91
N GLU A 220 -7.24 -2.71 -20.12
CA GLU A 220 -8.09 -1.97 -21.07
C GLU A 220 -9.54 -1.90 -20.59
N THR A 221 -10.05 -2.97 -19.97
CA THR A 221 -11.38 -2.97 -19.32
C THR A 221 -11.45 -1.89 -18.23
N MET A 222 -10.41 -1.74 -17.42
CA MET A 222 -10.35 -0.68 -16.42
C MET A 222 -10.27 0.71 -17.05
N ARG A 223 -9.46 0.90 -18.11
CA ARG A 223 -9.41 2.18 -18.84
C ARG A 223 -10.77 2.56 -19.42
N GLN A 224 -11.53 1.60 -19.94
CA GLN A 224 -12.91 1.83 -20.39
C GLN A 224 -13.81 2.26 -19.24
N ALA A 225 -13.74 1.60 -18.09
CA ALA A 225 -14.51 1.94 -16.89
C ALA A 225 -14.17 3.36 -16.37
N ILE A 226 -12.87 3.71 -16.31
CA ILE A 226 -12.38 5.06 -15.94
C ILE A 226 -12.95 6.12 -16.89
N ARG A 227 -12.83 5.90 -18.21
CA ARG A 227 -13.37 6.83 -19.23
C ARG A 227 -14.88 6.99 -19.12
N ALA A 228 -15.61 5.89 -18.92
CA ALA A 228 -17.07 5.92 -18.77
C ALA A 228 -17.50 6.65 -17.48
N ALA A 229 -16.71 6.54 -16.42
CA ALA A 229 -16.94 7.23 -15.15
C ALA A 229 -16.51 8.71 -15.17
N ASN A 230 -15.76 9.15 -16.19
CA ASN A 230 -15.06 10.43 -16.20
C ASN A 230 -14.20 10.63 -14.92
N ALA A 231 -13.59 9.55 -14.44
CA ALA A 231 -12.76 9.56 -13.25
C ALA A 231 -11.35 10.10 -13.57
N GLU A 232 -10.76 10.84 -12.64
CA GLU A 232 -9.37 11.29 -12.74
C GLU A 232 -8.43 10.13 -12.42
N ALA A 233 -8.11 9.31 -13.42
CA ALA A 233 -7.19 8.21 -13.24
C ALA A 233 -6.36 7.91 -14.49
N GLU A 234 -5.10 7.54 -14.28
CA GLU A 234 -4.15 7.15 -15.31
C GLU A 234 -3.63 5.73 -15.04
N ILE A 235 -3.37 4.96 -16.09
CA ILE A 235 -2.67 3.68 -15.99
C ILE A 235 -1.46 3.67 -16.92
N VAL A 236 -0.27 3.66 -16.32
CA VAL A 236 1.01 3.46 -16.99
C VAL A 236 1.30 1.96 -17.06
N VAL A 237 1.72 1.50 -18.24
CA VAL A 237 2.11 0.11 -18.48
C VAL A 237 3.57 0.08 -18.90
N TYR A 238 4.40 -0.66 -18.15
CA TYR A 238 5.81 -0.87 -18.41
C TYR A 238 6.01 -2.04 -19.38
N PRO A 239 6.42 -1.82 -20.64
CA PRO A 239 6.61 -2.90 -21.60
C PRO A 239 7.71 -3.86 -21.15
N GLY A 240 7.52 -5.17 -21.33
CA GLY A 240 8.54 -6.15 -20.98
C GLY A 240 8.67 -6.46 -19.48
N VAL A 241 7.84 -5.84 -18.63
CA VAL A 241 7.94 -5.95 -17.18
C VAL A 241 6.82 -6.84 -16.63
N GLY A 242 7.18 -7.77 -15.73
CA GLY A 242 6.24 -8.69 -15.09
C GLY A 242 5.55 -8.13 -13.85
N HIS A 243 4.87 -9.00 -13.11
CA HIS A 243 4.27 -8.69 -11.81
C HIS A 243 5.34 -8.41 -10.75
N ALA A 244 5.02 -7.65 -9.69
CA ALA A 244 5.90 -7.40 -8.55
C ALA A 244 7.27 -6.82 -8.95
N PHE A 245 7.27 -5.92 -9.94
CA PHE A 245 8.51 -5.36 -10.49
C PHE A 245 9.22 -4.37 -9.55
N ASN A 246 8.53 -3.87 -8.52
CA ASN A 246 9.11 -3.02 -7.48
C ASN A 246 9.68 -3.83 -6.29
N ALA A 247 9.39 -5.14 -6.21
CA ALA A 247 9.86 -5.99 -5.12
C ALA A 247 11.35 -6.33 -5.29
N ASP A 248 12.22 -5.41 -4.85
CA ASP A 248 13.69 -5.47 -4.99
C ASP A 248 14.33 -6.73 -4.42
N TYR A 249 13.67 -7.37 -3.46
CA TYR A 249 14.10 -8.64 -2.88
C TYR A 249 13.69 -9.88 -3.70
N ARG A 250 13.04 -9.74 -4.86
CA ARG A 250 12.56 -10.87 -5.69
C ARG A 250 13.20 -10.88 -7.08
N PRO A 251 13.28 -12.06 -7.73
CA PRO A 251 13.71 -12.16 -9.13
C PRO A 251 12.83 -11.38 -10.12
N SER A 252 11.61 -11.00 -9.72
CA SER A 252 10.72 -10.18 -10.52
C SER A 252 11.12 -8.71 -10.59
N TYR A 253 12.07 -8.26 -9.76
CA TYR A 253 12.49 -6.87 -9.71
C TYR A 253 12.99 -6.38 -11.06
N ASN A 254 12.48 -5.23 -11.49
CA ASN A 254 12.99 -4.49 -12.63
C ASN A 254 13.36 -3.08 -12.16
N ALA A 255 14.66 -2.84 -11.96
CA ALA A 255 15.15 -1.61 -11.36
C ALA A 255 14.74 -0.33 -12.12
N GLU A 256 14.74 -0.37 -13.45
CA GLU A 256 14.37 0.79 -14.28
C GLU A 256 12.89 1.13 -14.13
N ALA A 257 12.01 0.14 -14.23
CA ALA A 257 10.57 0.34 -14.06
C ALA A 257 10.19 0.67 -12.60
N ALA A 258 10.89 0.09 -11.62
CA ALA A 258 10.69 0.40 -10.21
C ALA A 258 11.06 1.86 -9.89
N GLU A 259 12.21 2.33 -10.38
CA GLU A 259 12.66 3.71 -10.18
C GLU A 259 11.72 4.70 -10.88
N ASP A 260 11.39 4.50 -12.16
CA ASP A 260 10.45 5.38 -12.87
C ASP A 260 9.07 5.38 -12.19
N GLY A 261 8.56 4.21 -11.79
CA GLY A 261 7.30 4.09 -11.06
C GLY A 261 7.33 4.84 -9.72
N TRP A 262 8.45 4.78 -9.00
CA TRP A 262 8.61 5.45 -7.72
C TRP A 262 8.62 6.97 -7.90
N GLN A 263 9.34 7.48 -8.90
CA GLN A 263 9.34 8.90 -9.23
C GLN A 263 7.95 9.40 -9.67
N ARG A 264 7.22 8.61 -10.47
CA ARG A 264 5.83 8.93 -10.84
C ARG A 264 4.90 8.95 -9.64
N MET A 265 5.06 8.03 -8.70
CA MET A 265 4.28 8.01 -7.46
C MET A 265 4.50 9.30 -6.65
N LEU A 266 5.76 9.68 -6.44
CA LEU A 266 6.12 10.92 -5.72
C LEU A 266 5.60 12.17 -6.45
N ALA A 267 5.69 12.19 -7.78
CA ALA A 267 5.18 13.27 -8.61
C ALA A 267 3.65 13.37 -8.53
N TRP A 268 2.94 12.24 -8.56
CA TRP A 268 1.48 12.17 -8.41
C TRP A 268 1.03 12.72 -7.06
N PHE A 269 1.68 12.29 -5.97
CA PHE A 269 1.42 12.83 -4.63
C PHE A 269 1.62 14.34 -4.58
N ALA A 270 2.75 14.85 -5.09
CA ALA A 270 3.03 16.27 -5.11
C ALA A 270 2.02 17.08 -5.96
N GLN A 271 1.65 16.58 -7.15
CA GLN A 271 0.67 17.19 -8.05
C GLN A 271 -0.70 17.36 -7.37
N HIS A 272 -1.09 16.41 -6.52
CA HIS A 272 -2.36 16.40 -5.81
C HIS A 272 -2.27 16.94 -4.38
N GLY A 273 -1.21 17.71 -4.06
CA GLY A 273 -1.09 18.48 -2.82
C GLY A 273 -0.60 17.68 -1.61
N VAL A 274 -0.07 16.48 -1.81
CA VAL A 274 0.51 15.62 -0.77
C VAL A 274 2.03 15.74 -0.83
N LYS A 275 2.57 16.85 -0.33
CA LYS A 275 4.01 17.14 -0.18
C LYS A 275 4.25 18.10 0.98
#